data_AF-A0A453CSU3-F1
#
_entry.id   AF-A0A453CSU3-F1
#
_cell.length_a   1.000
_cell.length_b   1.000
_cell.length_c   1.000
_cell.angle_alpha   90.00
_cell.angle_beta   90.00
_cell.angle_gamma   90.00
#
_symmetry.space_group_name_H-M   'P 1'
#
loop_
_entity.id
_entity.type
_entity.pdbx_description
1 polymer ?
#
loop_
_entity_poly.entity_id
_entity_poly.type
_entity_poly.pdbx_seq_one_letter_code
_entity_poly.pdbx_strand_id
1 'polypeptide(L)'
;MDCKTASPSYVYFSELSKSQQPQGRPPFKILLAFSGLQHNLPKSRGYNMRVFECKEAARALLCASGSEDAPILRKVDPGVYEAQKCILDENLAKRAEHYFSEMKRVVKGREAWARGDLQELGQLISASGRSSIVNYECGSKEMIQLYEILLKAPGVLGARFSGAGFRGCCLAIVESDRAEEAAAYVGAEYERSQPELVSKIPADRRVLVCEPGDSAQVILQS
;
A
#
# COMPACT_ATOMS: atom_id res chain seq x y z
N MET A 1 -7.84 -4.04 7.73
CA MET A 1 -9.27 -4.10 7.43
C MET A 1 -9.59 -5.50 6.95
N ASP A 2 -10.18 -6.33 7.80
CA ASP A 2 -10.95 -7.46 7.30
C ASP A 2 -12.29 -6.87 6.86
N CYS A 3 -12.52 -6.79 5.56
CA CYS A 3 -13.77 -6.24 5.06
C CYS A 3 -14.98 -7.17 5.37
N LYS A 4 -14.76 -8.38 5.90
CA LYS A 4 -15.80 -9.32 6.39
C LYS A 4 -16.36 -9.02 7.78
N THR A 5 -15.68 -8.25 8.63
CA THR A 5 -16.21 -7.91 9.96
C THR A 5 -17.07 -6.66 9.88
N ALA A 6 -18.35 -6.77 10.28
CA ALA A 6 -19.29 -5.64 10.42
C ALA A 6 -18.83 -4.57 11.41
N SER A 7 -17.76 -4.86 12.17
CA SER A 7 -17.11 -3.96 13.12
C SER A 7 -15.59 -3.91 12.81
N PRO A 8 -15.03 -2.73 12.49
CA PRO A 8 -13.59 -2.59 12.33
C PRO A 8 -12.90 -2.83 13.68
N SER A 9 -12.08 -3.88 13.78
CA SER A 9 -11.19 -4.07 14.92
C SER A 9 -9.95 -3.19 14.71
N TYR A 10 -9.83 -2.12 15.49
CA TYR A 10 -8.63 -1.29 15.56
C TYR A 10 -7.61 -1.93 16.49
N VAL A 11 -6.34 -1.88 16.10
CA VAL A 11 -5.22 -2.24 16.98
C VAL A 11 -4.45 -0.94 17.23
N TYR A 12 -4.61 -0.39 18.42
CA TYR A 12 -3.97 0.87 18.78
C TYR A 12 -2.51 0.61 19.19
N PHE A 13 -1.58 1.26 18.49
CA PHE A 13 -0.15 1.14 18.78
C PHE A 13 0.20 1.66 20.19
N SER A 14 -0.56 2.62 20.69
CA SER A 14 -0.43 3.22 22.02
C SER A 14 -0.75 2.26 23.17
N GLU A 15 -1.58 1.24 22.94
CA GLU A 15 -1.88 0.22 23.95
C GLU A 15 -0.77 -0.83 24.11
N LEU A 16 0.18 -0.87 23.16
CA LEU A 16 1.13 -1.98 23.00
C LEU A 16 2.57 -1.66 23.44
N SER A 17 2.94 -0.38 23.57
CA SER A 17 4.34 0.03 23.72
C SER A 17 4.63 0.98 24.88
N LYS A 18 3.99 0.81 26.04
CA LYS A 18 4.34 1.58 27.25
C LYS A 18 5.81 1.45 27.68
N SER A 19 6.51 0.38 27.26
CA SER A 19 7.93 0.12 27.55
C SER A 19 8.92 0.60 26.48
N GLN A 20 8.45 1.00 25.28
CA GLN A 20 9.30 1.31 24.13
C GLN A 20 9.13 2.73 23.58
N GLN A 21 8.34 3.58 24.25
CA GLN A 21 8.17 4.98 23.87
C GLN A 21 9.01 5.87 24.79
N PRO A 22 10.24 6.25 24.41
CA PRO A 22 10.90 7.35 25.08
C PRO A 22 10.08 8.61 24.79
N GLN A 23 9.41 9.13 25.82
CA GLN A 23 8.64 10.39 25.78
C GLN A 23 7.26 10.35 25.09
N GLY A 24 6.64 9.18 24.92
CA GLY A 24 5.26 9.08 24.41
C GLY A 24 5.08 9.36 22.91
N ARG A 25 6.17 9.35 22.13
CA ARG A 25 6.16 9.46 20.67
C ARG A 25 6.26 8.07 20.02
N PRO A 26 5.61 7.84 18.86
CA PRO A 26 5.78 6.58 18.14
C PRO A 26 7.25 6.42 17.69
N PRO A 27 7.82 5.19 17.75
CA PRO A 27 9.19 4.91 17.32
C PRO A 27 9.35 4.89 15.79
N PHE A 28 8.31 5.31 15.05
CA PHE A 28 8.29 5.40 13.61
C PHE A 28 7.61 6.69 13.15
N LYS A 29 7.87 7.07 11.90
CA LYS A 29 7.12 8.09 11.17
C LYS A 29 6.61 7.50 9.86
N ILE A 30 5.71 8.23 9.21
CA ILE A 30 5.24 7.91 7.86
C ILE A 30 5.85 8.93 6.91
N LEU A 31 6.54 8.48 5.87
CA LEU A 31 6.93 9.35 4.76
C LEU A 31 5.89 9.27 3.65
N LEU A 32 5.48 10.41 3.13
CA LEU A 32 4.72 10.53 1.88
C LEU A 32 5.57 11.25 0.86
N ALA A 33 6.03 10.53 -0.17
CA ALA A 33 6.81 11.10 -1.27
C ALA A 33 5.93 11.20 -2.52
N PHE A 34 5.78 12.41 -3.07
CA PHE A 34 4.90 12.68 -4.20
C PHE A 34 5.63 12.50 -5.53
N SER A 35 5.01 11.82 -6.50
CA SER A 35 5.63 11.55 -7.79
C SER A 35 5.60 12.73 -8.76
N GLY A 36 4.73 13.72 -8.53
CA GLY A 36 4.51 14.85 -9.45
C GLY A 36 3.62 14.51 -10.65
N LEU A 37 3.15 13.27 -10.77
CA LEU A 37 2.23 12.84 -11.82
C LEU A 37 0.81 13.35 -11.56
N GLN A 38 0.29 14.16 -12.49
CA GLN A 38 -1.04 14.78 -12.38
C GLN A 38 -2.12 14.09 -13.24
N HIS A 39 -1.72 13.37 -14.29
CA HIS A 39 -2.66 12.76 -15.24
C HIS A 39 -2.95 11.29 -14.91
N ASN A 40 -4.15 10.85 -15.26
CA ASN A 40 -4.54 9.45 -15.17
C ASN A 40 -3.97 8.64 -16.32
N LEU A 41 -3.64 7.37 -16.06
CA LEU A 41 -3.46 6.41 -17.14
C LEU A 41 -4.76 6.27 -17.96
N PRO A 42 -4.65 5.97 -19.27
CA PRO A 42 -5.81 5.66 -20.11
C PRO A 42 -6.68 4.56 -19.50
N LYS A 43 -8.01 4.61 -19.72
CA LYS A 43 -8.97 3.64 -19.16
C LYS A 43 -8.58 2.17 -19.40
N SER A 44 -7.95 1.86 -20.53
CA SER A 44 -7.51 0.52 -20.92
C SER A 44 -6.35 -0.05 -20.09
N ARG A 45 -5.60 0.78 -19.36
CA ARG A 45 -4.52 0.37 -18.45
C ARG A 45 -4.69 0.91 -17.02
N GLY A 46 -5.86 1.47 -16.74
CA GLY A 46 -6.17 2.16 -15.49
C GLY A 46 -7.00 1.30 -14.54
N TYR A 47 -7.43 1.94 -13.45
CA TYR A 47 -8.18 1.34 -12.35
C TYR A 47 -9.35 0.45 -12.77
N ASN A 48 -10.19 0.91 -13.71
CA ASN A 48 -11.38 0.17 -14.13
C ASN A 48 -11.05 -1.17 -14.82
N MET A 49 -9.92 -1.25 -15.54
CA MET A 49 -9.48 -2.51 -16.13
C MET A 49 -9.13 -3.53 -15.03
N ARG A 50 -8.43 -3.09 -13.98
CA ARG A 50 -8.10 -3.96 -12.84
C ARG A 50 -9.35 -4.45 -12.11
N VAL A 51 -10.34 -3.58 -11.93
CA VAL A 51 -11.64 -3.96 -11.37
C VAL A 51 -12.33 -5.01 -12.24
N PHE A 52 -12.33 -4.83 -13.56
CA PHE A 52 -12.90 -5.79 -14.50
C PHE A 52 -12.17 -7.14 -14.44
N GLU A 53 -10.84 -7.16 -14.56
CA GLU A 53 -10.03 -8.38 -14.47
C GLU A 53 -10.26 -9.14 -13.15
N CYS A 54 -10.39 -8.44 -12.02
CA CYS A 54 -10.71 -9.09 -10.74
C CYS A 54 -12.11 -9.73 -10.75
N LYS A 55 -13.11 -9.11 -11.40
CA LYS A 55 -14.46 -9.67 -11.54
C LYS A 55 -14.46 -10.90 -12.44
N GLU A 56 -13.73 -10.87 -13.56
CA GLU A 56 -13.60 -12.02 -14.45
C GLU A 56 -12.90 -13.20 -13.74
N ALA A 57 -11.81 -12.93 -13.02
CA ALA A 57 -11.13 -13.96 -12.23
C ALA A 57 -12.06 -14.57 -11.16
N ALA A 58 -12.83 -13.73 -10.46
CA ALA A 58 -13.81 -14.22 -9.49
C ALA A 58 -14.92 -15.06 -10.14
N ARG A 59 -15.45 -14.62 -11.29
CA ARG A 59 -16.48 -15.37 -12.02
C ARG A 59 -15.98 -16.76 -12.39
N ALA A 60 -14.78 -16.87 -12.98
CA ALA A 60 -14.20 -18.15 -13.36
C ALA A 60 -14.09 -19.11 -12.16
N LEU A 61 -13.56 -18.63 -11.03
CA LEU A 61 -13.38 -19.44 -9.82
C LEU A 61 -14.72 -19.84 -9.16
N LEU A 62 -15.71 -18.95 -9.14
CA LEU A 62 -17.04 -19.24 -8.60
C LEU A 62 -17.79 -20.25 -9.48
N CYS A 63 -17.77 -20.08 -10.80
CA CYS A 63 -18.36 -21.04 -11.73
C CYS A 63 -17.72 -22.43 -11.60
N ALA A 64 -16.39 -22.51 -11.48
CA ALA A 64 -15.67 -23.77 -11.29
C ALA A 64 -15.99 -24.48 -9.96
N SER A 65 -16.46 -23.74 -8.95
CA SER A 65 -16.88 -24.28 -7.65
C SER A 65 -18.39 -24.46 -7.52
N GLY A 66 -19.17 -24.17 -8.57
CA GLY A 66 -20.63 -24.26 -8.56
C GLY A 66 -21.32 -23.20 -7.69
N SER A 67 -20.64 -22.10 -7.36
CA SER A 67 -21.19 -20.99 -6.59
C SER A 67 -21.86 -19.95 -7.49
N GLU A 68 -23.03 -19.47 -7.07
CA GLU A 68 -23.80 -18.40 -7.74
C GLU A 68 -23.58 -17.01 -7.09
N ASP A 69 -22.59 -16.89 -6.21
CA ASP A 69 -22.25 -15.62 -5.56
C ASP A 69 -21.90 -14.52 -6.57
N ALA A 70 -22.04 -13.27 -6.14
CA ALA A 70 -21.61 -12.12 -6.93
C ALA A 70 -20.11 -12.23 -7.30
N PRO A 71 -19.70 -11.91 -8.56
CA PRO A 71 -18.36 -12.13 -9.08
C PRO A 71 -17.36 -11.10 -8.54
N ILE A 72 -17.02 -11.22 -7.26
CA ILE A 72 -15.99 -10.45 -6.58
C ILE A 72 -15.06 -11.41 -5.84
N LEU A 73 -13.75 -11.17 -5.88
CA LEU A 73 -12.76 -12.13 -5.35
C LEU A 73 -12.95 -12.45 -3.85
N ARG A 74 -13.53 -11.52 -3.09
CA ARG A 74 -13.87 -11.73 -1.68
C ARG A 74 -14.88 -12.86 -1.43
N LYS A 75 -15.73 -13.15 -2.41
CA LYS A 75 -16.73 -14.22 -2.35
C LYS A 75 -16.16 -15.58 -2.70
N VAL A 76 -14.95 -15.63 -3.27
CA VAL A 76 -14.24 -16.87 -3.52
C VAL A 76 -13.59 -17.34 -2.23
N ASP A 77 -13.84 -18.59 -1.84
CA ASP A 77 -13.15 -19.22 -0.73
C ASP A 77 -11.65 -19.41 -1.04
N PRO A 78 -10.72 -19.11 -0.12
CA PRO A 78 -9.28 -19.30 -0.37
C PRO A 78 -8.91 -20.74 -0.77
N GLY A 79 -9.57 -21.76 -0.24
CA GLY A 79 -9.36 -23.15 -0.61
C GLY A 79 -9.80 -23.44 -2.05
N VAL A 80 -10.92 -22.85 -2.49
CA VAL A 80 -11.34 -22.87 -3.90
C VAL A 80 -10.29 -22.20 -4.79
N TYR A 81 -9.78 -21.03 -4.41
CA TYR A 81 -8.72 -20.37 -5.16
C TYR A 81 -7.48 -21.26 -5.29
N GLU A 82 -6.95 -21.82 -4.20
CA GLU A 82 -5.74 -22.65 -4.28
C GLU A 82 -5.96 -23.91 -5.13
N ALA A 83 -7.16 -24.52 -5.07
CA ALA A 83 -7.49 -25.70 -5.86
C ALA A 83 -7.73 -25.40 -7.36
N GLN A 84 -8.26 -24.21 -7.70
CA GLN A 84 -8.75 -23.90 -9.03
C GLN A 84 -7.95 -22.79 -9.75
N LYS A 85 -6.96 -22.15 -9.12
CA LYS A 85 -6.22 -21.01 -9.72
C LYS A 85 -5.60 -21.28 -11.10
N CYS A 86 -5.31 -22.54 -11.42
CA CYS A 86 -4.74 -22.94 -12.71
C CYS A 86 -5.71 -22.79 -13.90
N ILE A 87 -7.01 -22.57 -13.65
CA ILE A 87 -8.00 -22.31 -14.73
C ILE A 87 -7.92 -20.87 -15.26
N LEU A 88 -7.23 -19.98 -14.53
CA LEU A 88 -7.18 -18.57 -14.87
C LEU A 88 -6.11 -18.29 -15.92
N ASP A 89 -6.48 -17.54 -16.96
CA ASP A 89 -5.53 -16.95 -17.90
C ASP A 89 -4.53 -16.04 -17.18
N GLU A 90 -3.34 -15.86 -17.77
CA GLU A 90 -2.18 -15.21 -17.13
C GLU A 90 -2.52 -13.92 -16.37
N ASN A 91 -3.22 -12.98 -17.03
CA ASN A 91 -3.56 -11.70 -16.41
C ASN A 91 -4.53 -11.86 -15.23
N LEU A 92 -5.54 -12.72 -15.37
CA LEU A 92 -6.52 -13.01 -14.31
C LEU A 92 -5.85 -13.70 -13.13
N ALA A 93 -4.94 -14.65 -13.40
CA ALA A 93 -4.15 -15.33 -12.40
C ALA A 93 -3.29 -14.35 -11.59
N LYS A 94 -2.61 -13.40 -12.26
CA LYS A 94 -1.86 -12.32 -11.60
C LYS A 94 -2.74 -11.45 -10.70
N ARG A 95 -3.95 -11.06 -11.15
CA ARG A 95 -4.86 -10.24 -10.31
C ARG A 95 -5.38 -11.01 -9.09
N ALA A 96 -5.75 -12.27 -9.28
CA ALA A 96 -6.17 -13.13 -8.19
C ALA A 96 -5.04 -13.35 -7.18
N GLU A 97 -3.82 -13.64 -7.65
CA GLU A 97 -2.63 -13.80 -6.81
C GLU A 97 -2.34 -12.52 -6.00
N HIS A 98 -2.43 -11.34 -6.63
CA HIS A 98 -2.33 -10.08 -5.90
C HIS A 98 -3.35 -9.99 -4.76
N TYR A 99 -4.62 -10.25 -5.05
CA TYR A 99 -5.70 -10.17 -4.05
C TYR A 99 -5.50 -11.13 -2.88
N PHE A 100 -5.33 -12.43 -3.15
CA PHE A 100 -5.23 -13.44 -2.10
C PHE A 100 -3.94 -13.31 -1.29
N SER A 101 -2.83 -12.97 -1.94
CA SER A 101 -1.57 -12.70 -1.22
C SER A 101 -1.63 -11.40 -0.40
N GLU A 102 -2.34 -10.36 -0.86
CA GLU A 102 -2.56 -9.12 -0.10
C GLU A 102 -3.42 -9.38 1.14
N MET A 103 -4.47 -10.20 1.03
CA MET A 103 -5.28 -10.61 2.18
C MET A 103 -4.41 -11.30 3.26
N LYS A 104 -3.54 -12.23 2.85
CA LYS A 104 -2.57 -12.88 3.76
C LYS A 104 -1.62 -11.85 4.40
N ARG A 105 -1.10 -10.89 3.62
CA ARG A 105 -0.22 -9.82 4.13
C ARG A 105 -0.92 -8.89 5.12
N VAL A 106 -2.19 -8.56 4.90
CA VAL A 106 -2.97 -7.72 5.82
C VAL A 106 -3.16 -8.40 7.17
N VAL A 107 -3.46 -9.70 7.20
CA VAL A 107 -3.57 -10.46 8.45
C VAL A 107 -2.23 -10.45 9.20
N LYS A 108 -1.14 -10.84 8.54
CA LYS A 108 0.21 -10.82 9.14
C LYS A 108 0.65 -9.44 9.59
N GLY A 109 0.33 -8.41 8.80
CA GLY A 109 0.68 -7.02 9.13
C GLY A 109 -0.02 -6.52 10.38
N ARG A 110 -1.26 -6.96 10.61
CA ARG A 110 -1.98 -6.68 11.87
C ARG A 110 -1.31 -7.37 13.06
N GLU A 111 -0.85 -8.60 12.90
CA GLU A 111 -0.15 -9.35 13.94
C GLU A 111 1.21 -8.73 14.26
N ALA A 112 2.00 -8.39 13.24
CA ALA A 112 3.28 -7.69 13.39
C ALA A 112 3.09 -6.34 14.11
N TRP A 113 2.11 -5.55 13.67
CA TRP A 113 1.73 -4.30 14.33
C TRP A 113 1.30 -4.51 15.78
N ALA A 114 0.50 -5.54 16.06
CA ALA A 114 0.07 -5.88 17.40
C ALA A 114 1.22 -6.26 18.34
N ARG A 115 2.34 -6.75 17.81
CA ARG A 115 3.55 -7.08 18.59
C ARG A 115 4.59 -5.96 18.62
N GLY A 116 4.34 -4.83 17.95
CA GLY A 116 5.33 -3.77 17.78
C GLY A 116 6.49 -4.13 16.84
N ASP A 117 6.36 -5.19 16.04
CA ASP A 117 7.38 -5.65 15.10
C ASP A 117 7.35 -4.82 13.82
N LEU A 118 7.96 -3.64 13.89
CA LEU A 118 8.02 -2.70 12.77
C LEU A 118 8.88 -3.21 11.61
N GLN A 119 9.84 -4.08 11.87
CA GLN A 119 10.68 -4.69 10.85
C GLN A 119 9.87 -5.65 9.97
N GLU A 120 9.12 -6.56 10.60
CA GLU A 120 8.22 -7.47 9.87
C GLU A 120 7.13 -6.67 9.13
N LEU A 121 6.55 -5.65 9.78
CA LEU A 121 5.57 -4.79 9.14
C LEU A 121 6.13 -4.09 7.89
N GLY A 122 7.34 -3.52 7.98
CA GLY A 122 8.03 -2.89 6.85
C GLY A 122 8.28 -3.86 5.70
N GLN A 123 8.72 -5.09 5.99
CA GLN A 123 8.88 -6.14 4.99
C GLN A 123 7.55 -6.49 4.29
N LEU A 124 6.46 -6.60 5.04
CA LEU A 124 5.13 -6.87 4.51
C LEU A 124 4.61 -5.71 3.64
N ILE A 125 4.87 -4.46 4.03
CA ILE A 125 4.55 -3.26 3.25
C ILE A 125 5.30 -3.31 1.91
N SER A 126 6.60 -3.58 1.92
CA SER A 126 7.42 -3.69 0.70
C SER A 126 7.00 -4.86 -0.19
N ALA A 127 6.69 -6.02 0.39
CA ALA A 127 6.15 -7.16 -0.35
C ALA A 127 4.82 -6.82 -1.03
N SER A 128 3.97 -6.02 -0.37
CA SER A 128 2.75 -5.51 -0.98
C SER A 128 3.03 -4.55 -2.13
N GLY A 129 3.95 -3.59 -1.95
CA GLY A 129 4.40 -2.69 -3.02
C GLY A 129 4.91 -3.45 -4.24
N ARG A 130 5.75 -4.47 -4.04
CA ARG A 130 6.21 -5.37 -5.10
C ARG A 130 5.04 -6.08 -5.79
N SER A 131 4.09 -6.62 -5.03
CA SER A 131 2.92 -7.31 -5.59
C SER A 131 2.05 -6.36 -6.43
N SER A 132 1.88 -5.11 -6.01
CA SER A 132 1.20 -4.07 -6.80
C SER A 132 1.88 -3.86 -8.15
N ILE A 133 3.22 -3.90 -8.21
CA ILE A 133 3.98 -3.74 -9.45
C ILE A 133 3.92 -5.00 -10.32
N VAL A 134 4.18 -6.18 -9.75
CA VAL A 134 4.39 -7.40 -10.55
C VAL A 134 3.11 -8.19 -10.82
N ASN A 135 2.21 -8.28 -9.84
CA ASN A 135 0.98 -9.07 -9.94
C ASN A 135 -0.23 -8.19 -10.27
N TYR A 136 -0.30 -6.98 -9.70
CA TYR A 136 -1.38 -6.06 -10.03
C TYR A 136 -1.05 -5.19 -11.25
N GLU A 137 0.21 -5.14 -11.67
CA GLU A 137 0.69 -4.35 -12.81
C GLU A 137 0.12 -2.91 -12.77
N CYS A 138 0.20 -2.30 -11.58
CA CYS A 138 -0.01 -0.88 -11.37
C CYS A 138 1.33 -0.19 -11.07
N GLY A 139 1.36 1.13 -11.16
CA GLY A 139 2.58 1.93 -11.15
C GLY A 139 2.96 2.39 -12.54
N SER A 140 3.29 3.67 -12.67
CA SER A 140 4.08 4.15 -13.81
C SER A 140 5.57 3.89 -13.53
N LYS A 141 6.41 4.06 -14.56
CA LYS A 141 7.87 3.96 -14.43
C LYS A 141 8.40 4.88 -13.32
N GLU A 142 7.88 6.09 -13.24
CA GLU A 142 8.32 7.12 -12.30
C GLU A 142 7.88 6.79 -10.87
N MET A 143 6.68 6.23 -10.69
CA MET A 143 6.24 5.73 -9.38
C MET A 143 7.09 4.54 -8.91
N ILE A 144 7.40 3.59 -9.81
CA ILE A 144 8.27 2.45 -9.49
C ILE A 144 9.65 2.96 -9.06
N GLN A 145 10.21 3.93 -9.78
CA GLN A 145 11.49 4.53 -9.43
C GLN A 145 11.46 5.23 -8.06
N LEU A 146 10.39 5.99 -7.76
CA LEU A 146 10.21 6.61 -6.44
C LEU A 146 10.12 5.58 -5.31
N TYR A 147 9.40 4.48 -5.55
CA TYR A 147 9.33 3.36 -4.63
C TYR A 147 10.71 2.72 -4.40
N GLU A 148 11.49 2.49 -5.44
CA GLU A 148 12.85 1.95 -5.34
C GLU A 148 13.81 2.89 -4.60
N ILE A 149 13.65 4.21 -4.75
CA ILE A 149 14.42 5.21 -4.00
C ILE A 149 14.06 5.14 -2.51
N LEU A 150 12.77 5.08 -2.18
CA LEU A 150 12.32 4.96 -0.78
C LEU A 150 12.90 3.73 -0.09
N LEU A 151 12.94 2.57 -0.77
CA LEU A 151 13.51 1.35 -0.21
C LEU A 151 15.01 1.44 0.13
N LYS A 152 15.73 2.41 -0.45
CA LYS A 152 17.16 2.64 -0.22
C LYS A 152 17.43 3.74 0.82
N ALA A 153 16.39 4.46 1.24
CA ALA A 153 16.54 5.60 2.12
C ALA A 153 16.90 5.15 3.55
N PRO A 154 17.76 5.90 4.28
CA PRO A 154 18.16 5.57 5.65
C PRO A 154 16.95 5.37 6.58
N GLY A 155 16.98 4.32 7.39
CA GLY A 155 15.92 4.03 8.37
C GLY A 155 14.55 3.66 7.79
N VAL A 156 14.38 3.56 6.46
CA VAL A 156 13.11 3.08 5.88
C VAL A 156 13.00 1.57 6.09
N LEU A 157 11.96 1.16 6.81
CA LEU A 157 11.67 -0.26 7.09
C LEU A 157 10.87 -0.88 5.95
N GLY A 158 10.07 -0.08 5.24
CA GLY A 158 9.37 -0.53 4.05
C GLY A 158 8.56 0.56 3.36
N ALA A 159 8.32 0.36 2.06
CA ALA A 159 7.62 1.32 1.22
C ALA A 159 6.56 0.63 0.33
N ARG A 160 5.59 1.39 -0.16
CA ARG A 160 4.63 0.95 -1.18
C ARG A 160 3.95 2.15 -1.85
N PHE A 161 3.21 1.90 -2.91
CA PHE A 161 2.29 2.91 -3.44
C PHE A 161 1.16 3.20 -2.46
N SER A 162 0.76 4.48 -2.40
CA SER A 162 -0.45 4.89 -1.72
C SER A 162 -1.58 5.14 -2.73
N GLY A 163 -2.79 4.69 -2.41
CA GLY A 163 -3.95 4.79 -3.28
C GLY A 163 -3.91 3.84 -4.49
N ALA A 164 -4.51 4.26 -5.61
CA ALA A 164 -4.72 3.39 -6.78
C ALA A 164 -3.42 3.02 -7.53
N GLY A 165 -2.28 3.63 -7.22
CA GLY A 165 -0.98 3.30 -7.79
C GLY A 165 -0.74 3.78 -9.22
N PHE A 166 -1.61 4.61 -9.80
CA PHE A 166 -1.45 5.14 -11.16
C PHE A 166 -0.98 6.60 -11.22
N ARG A 167 -1.02 7.28 -10.07
CA ARG A 167 -0.52 8.64 -9.80
C ARG A 167 -0.38 8.79 -8.28
N GLY A 168 0.08 9.96 -7.82
CA GLY A 168 0.01 10.33 -6.41
C GLY A 168 1.34 10.14 -5.70
N CYS A 169 1.34 9.42 -4.58
CA CYS A 169 2.50 9.29 -3.72
C CYS A 169 2.87 7.83 -3.42
N CYS A 170 4.13 7.65 -3.06
CA CYS A 170 4.57 6.47 -2.35
C CYS A 170 4.58 6.77 -0.85
N LEU A 171 4.25 5.75 -0.07
CA LEU A 171 4.25 5.72 1.38
C LEU A 171 5.48 4.91 1.82
N ALA A 172 6.16 5.35 2.87
CA ALA A 172 7.10 4.52 3.61
C ALA A 172 6.90 4.62 5.12
N ILE A 173 7.21 3.55 5.83
CA ILE A 173 7.38 3.56 7.28
C ILE A 173 8.88 3.66 7.57
N VAL A 174 9.26 4.61 8.42
CA VAL A 174 10.65 4.97 8.70
C VAL A 174 10.86 5.07 10.21
N GLU A 175 12.06 4.73 10.67
CA GLU A 175 12.48 4.97 12.06
C GLU A 175 12.36 6.47 12.41
N SER A 176 11.85 6.77 13.59
CA SER A 176 11.47 8.15 13.95
C SER A 176 12.65 9.13 13.97
N ASP A 177 13.83 8.66 14.34
CA ASP A 177 15.08 9.42 14.44
C ASP A 177 15.79 9.58 13.08
N ARG A 178 15.40 8.79 12.08
CA ARG A 178 15.93 8.84 10.71
C ARG A 178 14.99 9.53 9.71
N ALA A 179 13.80 9.92 10.13
CA ALA A 179 12.75 10.40 9.23
C ALA A 179 13.16 11.61 8.37
N GLU A 180 13.83 12.61 8.96
CA GLU A 180 14.29 13.81 8.24
C GLU A 180 15.44 13.49 7.27
N GLU A 181 16.38 12.63 7.68
CA GLU A 181 17.48 12.15 6.83
C GLU A 181 16.94 11.39 5.61
N ALA A 182 15.97 10.50 5.85
CA ALA A 182 15.28 9.75 4.81
C ALA A 182 14.53 10.67 3.85
N ALA A 183 13.82 11.68 4.37
CA ALA A 183 13.08 12.63 3.54
C ALA A 183 14.02 13.44 2.63
N ALA A 184 15.14 13.92 3.18
CA ALA A 184 16.17 14.63 2.41
C ALA A 184 16.78 13.74 1.32
N TYR A 185 17.13 12.49 1.66
CA TYR A 185 17.65 11.51 0.72
C TYR A 185 16.68 11.27 -0.45
N VAL A 186 15.42 10.98 -0.15
CA VAL A 186 14.38 10.68 -1.16
C VAL A 186 14.16 11.90 -2.05
N GLY A 187 14.08 13.10 -1.46
CA GLY A 187 13.90 14.34 -2.20
C GLY A 187 15.02 14.57 -3.21
N ALA A 188 16.28 14.45 -2.77
CA ALA A 188 17.44 14.66 -3.62
C ALA A 188 17.55 13.61 -4.74
N GLU A 189 17.39 12.32 -4.41
CA GLU A 189 17.50 11.23 -5.37
C GLU A 189 16.38 11.25 -6.42
N TYR A 190 15.16 11.61 -6.01
CA TYR A 190 14.05 11.71 -6.95
C TYR A 190 14.14 12.97 -7.81
N GLU A 191 14.59 14.10 -7.29
CA GLU A 191 14.87 15.31 -8.09
C GLU A 191 15.95 15.07 -9.14
N ARG A 192 17.01 14.34 -8.78
CA ARG A 192 18.06 13.92 -9.72
C ARG A 192 17.50 13.01 -10.83
N SER A 193 16.56 12.14 -10.48
CA SER A 193 16.02 11.13 -11.38
C SER A 193 14.87 11.64 -12.26
N GLN A 194 14.06 12.58 -11.76
CA GLN A 194 12.81 13.07 -12.34
C GLN A 194 12.64 14.60 -12.17
N PRO A 195 13.59 15.43 -12.63
CA PRO A 195 13.62 16.86 -12.34
C PRO A 195 12.38 17.61 -12.86
N GLU A 196 11.85 17.22 -14.02
CA GLU A 196 10.66 17.85 -14.62
C GLU A 196 9.36 17.54 -13.87
N LEU A 197 9.26 16.39 -13.21
CA LEU A 197 8.10 16.06 -12.39
C LEU A 197 8.20 16.74 -11.02
N VAL A 198 9.39 16.76 -10.44
CA VAL A 198 9.64 17.39 -9.14
C VAL A 198 9.45 18.91 -9.21
N SER A 199 9.77 19.56 -10.32
CA SER A 199 9.53 21.01 -10.51
C SER A 199 8.04 21.39 -10.49
N LYS A 200 7.14 20.43 -10.71
CA LYS A 200 5.68 20.61 -10.63
C LYS A 200 5.12 20.45 -9.22
N ILE A 201 5.95 20.08 -8.25
CA ILE A 201 5.59 19.87 -6.85
C ILE A 201 6.13 21.06 -6.04
N PRO A 202 5.31 21.72 -5.21
CA PRO A 202 5.81 22.70 -4.25
C PRO A 202 6.95 22.11 -3.40
N ALA A 203 8.02 22.87 -3.19
CA ALA A 203 9.24 22.37 -2.56
C ALA A 203 8.98 21.78 -1.16
N ASP A 204 8.08 22.40 -0.39
CA ASP A 204 7.61 22.00 0.94
C ASP A 204 6.70 20.77 0.94
N ARG A 205 6.36 20.22 -0.24
CA ARG A 205 5.42 19.10 -0.41
C ARG A 205 5.99 17.93 -1.19
N ARG A 206 7.28 17.95 -1.53
CA ARG A 206 7.93 16.87 -2.29
C ARG A 206 7.96 15.56 -1.49
N VAL A 207 8.40 15.64 -0.24
CA VAL A 207 8.40 14.55 0.73
C VAL A 207 7.92 15.10 2.06
N LEU A 208 6.88 14.49 2.63
CA LEU A 208 6.31 14.88 3.91
C LEU A 208 6.63 13.82 4.96
N VAL A 209 7.09 14.26 6.13
CA VAL A 209 7.13 13.45 7.35
C VAL A 209 5.80 13.64 8.07
N CYS A 210 5.03 12.57 8.19
CA CYS A 210 3.65 12.59 8.69
C CYS A 210 3.49 11.78 9.97
N GLU A 211 2.52 12.22 10.76
CA GLU A 211 1.93 11.47 11.88
C GLU A 211 0.45 11.19 11.58
N PRO A 212 -0.15 10.16 12.21
CA PRO A 212 -1.60 9.97 12.14
C PRO A 212 -2.33 11.20 12.69
N GLY A 213 -3.21 11.79 11.88
CA GLY A 213 -4.07 12.91 12.28
C GLY A 213 -5.45 12.47 12.76
N ASP A 214 -6.23 13.44 13.25
CA ASP A 214 -7.62 13.23 13.67
C ASP A 214 -8.57 12.97 12.49
N SER A 215 -9.73 12.39 12.80
CA SER A 215 -10.84 12.26 11.85
C SER A 215 -11.61 13.57 11.66
N ALA A 216 -12.49 13.62 10.66
CA ALA A 216 -13.38 14.76 10.44
C ALA A 216 -14.18 15.10 11.72
N GLN A 217 -14.17 16.39 12.10
CA GLN A 217 -14.84 16.90 13.29
C GLN A 217 -15.44 18.28 13.03
N VAL A 218 -16.51 18.62 13.77
CA VAL A 218 -17.13 19.94 13.73
C VAL A 218 -16.37 20.86 14.69
N ILE A 219 -15.79 21.94 14.17
CA ILE A 219 -15.14 22.98 15.00
C ILE A 219 -16.19 24.05 15.27
N LEU A 220 -16.65 24.13 16.53
CA LEU A 220 -17.54 25.20 16.96
C LEU A 220 -16.68 26.42 17.31
N GLN A 221 -16.89 27.53 16.61
CA GLN A 221 -16.29 28.82 16.99
C GLN A 221 -17.07 29.37 18.18
N SER A 222 -16.37 29.56 19.31
CA SER A 222 -16.85 30.27 20.49
C SER A 222 -16.90 31.78 20.27
#